data_AF-A0A4R3THJ0-F1
#
_entry.id   AF-A0A4R3THJ0-F1
#
_cell.length_a   1.000
_cell.length_b   1.000
_cell.length_c   1.000
_cell.angle_alpha   90.00
_cell.angle_beta   90.00
_cell.angle_gamma   90.00
#
_symmetry.space_group_name_H-M   'P 1'
#
loop_
_entity.id
_entity.type
_entity.pdbx_description
1 polymer ?
#
loop_
_entity_poly.entity_id
_entity_poly.type
_entity_poly.pdbx_seq_one_letter_code
_entity_poly.pdbx_strand_id
1 'polypeptide(L)' 'MTDPSTRPFLITKDEDGAFRLTVRTTRYNSRGYPLVTATLQDGAFKTANAARAFARENFNAQPGEYATK' A
#
# COMPACT_ATOMS: atom_id res chain seq x y z
N MET A 1 -12.25 -0.22 -13.97
CA MET A 1 -12.42 -0.89 -12.66
C MET A 1 -11.01 -1.22 -12.17
N THR A 2 -10.49 -0.51 -11.17
CA THR A 2 -9.09 -0.67 -10.70
C THR A 2 -9.00 -1.92 -9.85
N ASP A 3 -8.19 -2.90 -10.26
CA ASP A 3 -8.00 -4.14 -9.51
C ASP A 3 -7.39 -3.82 -8.13
N PRO A 4 -7.99 -4.25 -7.00
CA PRO A 4 -7.40 -4.08 -5.67
C PRO A 4 -5.96 -4.60 -5.55
N SER A 5 -5.54 -5.55 -6.39
CA SER A 5 -4.16 -6.04 -6.45
C SER A 5 -3.17 -4.97 -6.97
N THR A 6 -3.64 -4.02 -7.77
CA THR A 6 -2.84 -2.96 -8.39
C THR A 6 -2.80 -1.66 -7.59
N ARG A 7 -3.54 -1.58 -6.48
CA ARG A 7 -3.54 -0.40 -5.61
C ARG A 7 -2.16 -0.19 -4.97
N PRO A 8 -1.64 1.05 -4.97
CA PRO A 8 -0.27 1.33 -4.52
C PRO A 8 -0.09 1.22 -3.00
N PHE A 9 -1.16 1.28 -2.19
CA PHE A 9 -1.03 1.18 -0.74
C PHE A 9 -1.79 -0.02 -0.22
N LEU A 10 -1.08 -1.04 0.26
CA LEU A 10 -1.67 -2.20 0.91
C LEU A 10 -1.54 -2.05 2.42
N ILE A 11 -2.65 -2.15 3.13
CA ILE A 11 -2.69 -2.21 4.59
C ILE A 11 -3.06 -3.63 5.00
N THR A 12 -2.20 -4.27 5.79
CA THR A 12 -2.42 -5.62 6.33
C THR A 12 -2.34 -5.59 7.84
N LYS A 13 -3.04 -6.49 8.51
CA LYS A 13 -2.86 -6.75 9.94
C LYS A 13 -1.85 -7.89 10.11
N ASP A 14 -0.84 -7.70 10.96
CA ASP A 14 0.11 -8.76 11.32
C ASP A 14 -0.43 -9.65 12.45
N GLU A 15 0.33 -10.70 12.79
CA GLU A 15 -0.04 -11.70 13.79
C GLU A 15 -0.15 -11.11 15.21
N ASP A 16 0.66 -10.09 15.51
CA ASP A 16 0.62 -9.33 16.77
C ASP A 16 -0.55 -8.33 16.82
N GLY A 17 -1.27 -8.19 15.71
CA GLY A 17 -2.46 -7.36 15.58
C GLY A 17 -2.19 -5.89 15.26
N ALA A 18 -0.94 -5.53 14.95
CA ALA A 18 -0.58 -4.24 14.41
C ALA A 18 -0.90 -4.16 12.91
N PHE A 19 -1.15 -2.95 12.42
CA PHE A 19 -1.33 -2.68 11.00
C PHE A 19 0.01 -2.34 10.38
N ARG A 20 0.31 -2.95 9.23
CA ARG A 20 1.51 -2.72 8.43
C ARG A 20 1.12 -2.06 7.11
N LEU A 21 1.97 -1.14 6.64
CA LEU A 21 1.81 -0.50 5.34
C LEU A 21 2.83 -1.08 4.36
N THR A 22 2.36 -1.57 3.23
CA THR A 22 3.20 -1.94 2.09
C THR A 22 2.93 -0.98 0.94
N VAL A 23 3.98 -0.32 0.47
CA VAL A 23 3.93 0.56 -0.70
C VAL A 23 4.28 -0.26 -1.94
N ARG A 24 3.41 -0.21 -2.94
CA ARG A 24 3.55 -0.90 -4.21
C ARG A 24 3.78 0.11 -5.32
N THR A 25 4.86 -0.04 -6.06
CA THR A 25 5.14 0.78 -7.24
C THR A 25 4.99 -0.09 -8.48
N THR A 26 4.10 0.33 -9.38
CA THR A 26 3.90 -0.32 -10.68
C THR A 26 4.64 0.48 -11.74
N ARG A 27 5.60 -0.16 -12.41
CA ARG A 27 6.22 0.36 -13.64
C ARG A 27 5.91 -0.57 -14.80
N TYR A 28 6.00 -0.08 -16.02
CA TYR A 28 5.80 -0.90 -17.21
C TYR A 28 7.13 -1.13 -17.92
N ASN A 29 7.39 -2.35 -18.39
CA ASN A 29 8.54 -2.62 -19.25
C ASN A 29 8.26 -2.18 -20.70
N SER A 30 9.26 -2.33 -21.58
CA SER A 30 9.15 -2.01 -23.02
C SER A 30 8.07 -2.81 -23.76
N ARG A 31 7.52 -3.87 -23.15
CA ARG A 31 6.44 -4.70 -23.70
C ARG A 31 5.08 -4.38 -23.09
N GLY A 32 4.97 -3.34 -22.26
CA GLY A 32 3.72 -2.91 -21.64
C GLY A 32 3.22 -3.81 -20.51
N TYR A 33 4.06 -4.70 -19.96
CA TYR A 33 3.68 -5.51 -18.81
C TYR A 33 3.95 -4.79 -17.49
N PRO A 34 3.03 -4.86 -16.51
CA PRO A 34 3.22 -4.26 -15.20
C PRO A 34 4.25 -5.05 -14.38
N LEU A 35 5.21 -4.33 -13.81
CA LEU A 35 6.19 -4.78 -12.83
C LEU A 35 5.86 -4.09 -11.51
N VAL A 36 5.32 -4.87 -10.57
CA VAL A 36 4.96 -4.38 -9.24
C VAL A 36 6.09 -4.70 -8.27
N THR A 37 6.68 -3.66 -7.68
CA THR A 37 7.62 -3.81 -6.56
C THR A 37 6.87 -3.48 -5.28
N ALA A 38 6.97 -4.33 -4.26
CA ALA A 38 6.31 -4.14 -2.97
C ALA A 38 7.36 -3.92 -1.87
N THR A 39 7.25 -2.81 -1.15
CA THR A 39 8.16 -2.42 -0.07
C THR A 39 7.37 -2.27 1.22
N LEU A 40 7.61 -3.17 2.17
CA LEU A 40 7.08 -3.07 3.52
C LEU A 40 7.71 -1.86 4.22
N GLN A 41 6.88 -1.00 4.80
CA GLN A 41 7.36 0.13 5.59
C GLN A 41 7.61 -0.33 7.03
N ASP A 42 8.64 0.22 7.66
CA ASP A 42 9.04 -0.18 9.03
C ASP A 42 7.98 0.13 10.09
N GLY A 43 7.08 1.09 9.81
CA GLY A 43 6.01 1.50 10.70
C GLY A 43 5.01 0.39 11.01
N ALA A 44 4.82 0.13 12.32
CA ALA A 44 3.70 -0.63 12.85
C ALA A 44 2.65 0.33 13.44
N PHE A 45 1.42 0.25 12.95
CA PHE A 45 0.35 1.18 13.28
C PHE A 45 -0.70 0.51 14.16
N LYS A 46 -1.20 1.22 15.17
CA LYS A 46 -2.27 0.71 16.05
C LYS A 46 -3.62 0.57 15.33
N THR A 47 -3.85 1.34 14.27
CA THR A 47 -5.10 1.32 13.49
C THR A 47 -4.81 1.44 12.01
N ALA A 48 -5.72 0.91 11.16
CA ALA A 48 -5.65 1.10 9.71
C ALA A 48 -5.69 2.59 9.31
N ASN A 49 -6.40 3.44 10.06
CA ASN A 49 -6.47 4.87 9.80
C ASN A 49 -5.13 5.56 10.04
N ALA A 50 -4.36 5.14 11.05
CA ALA A 50 -3.00 5.66 11.26
C ALA A 50 -2.07 5.28 10.10
N ALA A 51 -2.17 4.05 9.57
CA ALA A 51 -1.43 3.65 8.37
C ALA A 51 -1.82 4.49 7.13
N ARG A 52 -3.12 4.80 6.96
CA ARG A 52 -3.60 5.68 5.89
C ARG A 52 -3.10 7.11 6.04
N ALA A 53 -3.10 7.66 7.26
CA ALA A 53 -2.58 9.00 7.52
C ALA A 53 -1.08 9.09 7.18
N PHE A 54 -0.29 8.12 7.63
CA PHE A 54 1.12 8.03 7.28
C PHE A 54 1.34 7.96 5.77
N ALA A 55 0.54 7.15 5.06
CA ALA A 55 0.59 7.05 3.60
C ALA A 55 0.27 8.40 2.90
N ARG A 56 -0.71 9.14 3.40
CA ARG A 56 -1.07 10.48 2.88
C ARG A 56 0.08 11.46 3.06
N GLU A 57 0.63 11.53 4.26
CA GLU A 57 1.63 12.52 4.64
C GLU A 57 2.98 12.26 3.98
N ASN A 58 3.38 10.99 3.83
CA ASN A 58 4.72 10.63 3.35
C ASN A 58 4.74 10.26 1.85
N PHE A 59 3.61 9.82 1.30
CA PHE A 59 3.54 9.30 -0.07
C PHE A 59 2.43 9.96 -0.91
N ASN A 60 1.78 11.02 -0.41
CA ASN A 60 0.70 11.74 -1.09
C ASN A 60 -0.48 10.83 -1.52
N ALA A 61 -0.70 9.75 -0.76
CA ALA A 61 -1.69 8.72 -1.09
C ALA A 61 -3.13 9.26 -1.15
N GLN A 62 -3.84 8.98 -2.24
CA GLN A 62 -5.18 9.49 -2.49
C GLN A 62 -6.30 8.56 -1.97
N PRO A 63 -7.49 9.11 -1.66
CA PRO A 63 -8.67 8.30 -1.41
C PRO A 63 -8.94 7.35 -2.60
N GLY A 64 -9.05 6.04 -2.33
CA GLY A 64 -9.25 5.00 -3.36
C GLY A 64 -8.00 4.21 -3.74
N GLU A 65 -6.81 4.68 -3.37
CA GLU A 65 -5.54 4.00 -3.64
C GLU A 65 -5.16 2.92 -2.62
N TYR A 66 -6.03 2.66 -1.65
CA TYR A 66 -5.79 1.73 -0.56
C TYR A 66 -6.44 0.37 -0.83
N ALA A 67 -5.68 -0.70 -0.73
CA ALA A 67 -6.18 -2.05 -0.52
C ALA A 67 -6.06 -2.41 0.97
N THR A 68 -7.02 -3.17 1.48
CA THR A 68 -6.95 -3.74 2.83
C THR A 68 -7.20 -5.22 2.72
N LYS A 69 -6.33 -6.02 3.35
CA LYS A 69 -6.39 -7.48 3.34
C LYS A 69 -6.28 -8.02 4.76
#